data_AF-A0A9D9JKW3-F1
#
_entry.id   AF-A0A9D9JKW3-F1
#
_cell.length_a   1.000
_cell.length_b   1.000
_cell.length_c   1.000
_cell.angle_alpha   90.00
_cell.angle_beta   90.00
_cell.angle_gamma   90.00
#
_symmetry.space_group_name_H-M   'P 1'
#
loop_
_entity.id
_entity.type
_entity.pdbx_description
1 polymer ?
#
loop_
_entity_poly.entity_id
_entity_poly.type
_entity_poly.pdbx_seq_one_letter_code
_entity_poly.pdbx_strand_id
1 'polypeptide(L)'
;MPARGRLAGQDVLVFDLEQPRTPEMPIYPAHRPGYSYALHRRHSDPPAGPSAGPRSSASGLLFLMEHTGTHIDAPCHQAWHGRLHGDIDAITVAGPWGFTHLGVETVPPLVVPGALLDVAALHGREALSPGELVTAADLEACCTRNSLVLEPGMAILVAMPSATRPDGGAGRSSDPAHRRSCPWYQCPGDTRRSERSPRPGRAALSRTRLLNLRERFSHPCCNRLSGHALRFADRSMDAHPARSS
;
A
#
# COMPACT_ATOMS: atom_id res chain seq x y z
N MET A 1 -22.04 10.22 -8.04
CA MET A 1 -21.72 11.32 -8.97
C MET A 1 -20.54 12.08 -8.41
N PRO A 2 -19.50 12.39 -9.19
CA PRO A 2 -18.37 13.17 -8.69
C PRO A 2 -18.84 14.55 -8.23
N ALA A 3 -18.22 15.06 -7.16
CA ALA A 3 -18.42 16.45 -6.77
C ALA A 3 -17.68 17.37 -7.76
N ARG A 4 -18.06 18.65 -7.80
CA ARG A 4 -17.36 19.69 -8.57
C ARG A 4 -16.54 20.53 -7.61
N GLY A 5 -15.33 20.89 -8.01
CA GLY A 5 -14.43 21.70 -7.20
C GLY A 5 -13.48 22.54 -8.05
N ARG A 6 -12.53 23.20 -7.38
CA ARG A 6 -11.49 24.00 -8.02
C ARG A 6 -10.13 23.65 -7.42
N LEU A 7 -9.14 23.35 -8.25
CA LEU A 7 -7.77 23.04 -7.83
C LEU A 7 -6.79 23.85 -8.69
N ALA A 8 -5.88 24.59 -8.05
CA ALA A 8 -4.91 25.46 -8.73
C ALA A 8 -5.54 26.41 -9.78
N GLY A 9 -6.76 26.90 -9.51
CA GLY A 9 -7.48 27.81 -10.42
C GLY A 9 -8.26 27.13 -11.56
N GLN A 10 -8.19 25.81 -11.69
CA GLN A 10 -8.91 25.02 -12.69
C GLN A 10 -10.14 24.36 -12.08
N ASP A 11 -11.21 24.28 -12.86
CA ASP A 11 -12.39 23.51 -12.47
C ASP A 11 -12.09 22.02 -12.60
N VAL A 12 -12.44 21.25 -11.56
CA VAL A 12 -12.14 19.82 -11.49
C VAL A 12 -13.37 19.03 -11.06
N LEU A 13 -13.38 17.75 -11.44
CA LEU A 13 -14.26 16.75 -10.85
C LEU A 13 -13.51 16.06 -9.70
N VAL A 14 -14.18 15.91 -8.57
CA VAL A 14 -13.66 15.25 -7.38
C VAL A 14 -14.37 13.91 -7.22
N PHE A 15 -13.58 12.85 -7.27
CA PHE A 15 -14.02 11.49 -7.03
C PHE A 15 -13.55 11.06 -5.65
N ASP A 16 -14.50 10.69 -4.79
CA ASP A 16 -14.17 10.02 -3.53
C ASP A 16 -13.92 8.54 -3.84
N LEU A 17 -12.73 8.07 -3.47
CA LEU A 17 -12.30 6.68 -3.65
C LEU A 17 -12.41 5.86 -2.36
N GLU A 18 -12.77 6.49 -1.23
CA GLU A 18 -13.02 5.80 0.03
C GLU A 18 -14.26 4.90 -0.09
N GLN A 19 -14.14 3.68 0.42
CA GLN A 19 -15.29 2.81 0.60
C GLN A 19 -15.94 3.04 1.98
N PRO A 20 -17.28 3.05 2.08
CA PRO A 20 -17.97 3.14 3.37
C PRO A 20 -17.47 2.09 4.35
N ARG A 21 -17.14 2.52 5.56
CA ARG A 21 -16.67 1.62 6.61
C ARG A 21 -17.84 1.08 7.41
N THR A 22 -18.05 -0.23 7.32
CA THR A 22 -19.06 -0.96 8.09
C THR A 22 -18.45 -2.20 8.73
N PRO A 23 -19.06 -2.76 9.79
CA PRO A 23 -18.61 -4.05 10.35
C PRO A 23 -18.63 -5.21 9.33
N GLU A 24 -19.46 -5.11 8.29
CA GLU A 24 -19.65 -6.13 7.25
C GLU A 24 -18.73 -5.97 6.03
N MET A 25 -17.98 -4.87 5.93
CA MET A 25 -17.17 -4.61 4.75
C MET A 25 -16.15 -5.73 4.51
N PRO A 26 -15.77 -5.98 3.23
CA PRO A 26 -14.74 -6.96 2.92
C PRO A 26 -13.45 -6.69 3.69
N ILE A 27 -12.92 -7.73 4.33
CA ILE A 27 -11.64 -7.66 5.02
C ILE A 27 -10.88 -8.96 4.83
N TYR A 28 -9.57 -8.84 4.64
CA TYR A 28 -8.69 -9.99 4.61
C TYR A 28 -8.76 -10.76 5.95
N PRO A 29 -8.91 -12.10 5.97
CA PRO A 29 -9.15 -12.85 7.19
C PRO A 29 -8.14 -12.62 8.33
N ALA A 30 -6.88 -12.32 8.01
CA ALA A 30 -5.84 -12.08 9.02
C ALA A 30 -5.97 -10.71 9.73
N HIS A 31 -6.79 -9.79 9.22
CA HIS A 31 -7.00 -8.45 9.79
C HIS A 31 -8.32 -8.34 10.56
N ARG A 32 -8.88 -9.46 11.04
CA ARG A 32 -10.04 -9.43 11.95
C ARG A 32 -9.61 -9.22 13.41
N PRO A 33 -10.39 -8.51 14.25
CA PRO A 33 -11.71 -7.92 13.97
C PRO A 33 -11.58 -6.52 13.35
N GLY A 34 -12.04 -6.38 12.10
CA GLY A 34 -11.67 -5.28 11.21
C GLY A 34 -12.09 -3.89 11.66
N TYR A 35 -13.38 -3.68 11.88
CA TYR A 35 -13.97 -2.36 12.16
C TYR A 35 -15.11 -2.49 13.16
N SER A 36 -15.09 -1.64 14.17
CA SER A 36 -16.19 -1.46 15.12
C SER A 36 -16.30 0.01 15.50
N TYR A 37 -17.51 0.54 15.43
CA TYR A 37 -17.82 1.89 15.88
C TYR A 37 -18.97 1.84 16.87
N ALA A 38 -18.79 2.48 18.02
CA ALA A 38 -19.82 2.60 19.06
C ALA A 38 -19.98 4.07 19.44
N LEU A 39 -21.19 4.60 19.28
CA LEU A 39 -21.50 5.96 19.69
C LEU A 39 -21.67 6.01 21.21
N HIS A 40 -20.68 6.59 21.91
CA HIS A 40 -20.65 6.66 23.37
C HIS A 40 -21.51 7.79 23.93
N ARG A 41 -21.41 8.99 23.36
CA ARG A 41 -22.21 10.17 23.71
C ARG A 41 -23.08 10.58 22.54
N ARG A 42 -24.34 10.88 22.81
CA ARG A 42 -25.36 11.33 21.84
C ARG A 42 -25.82 12.74 22.19
N HIS A 43 -26.32 13.47 21.20
CA HIS A 43 -26.93 14.77 21.43
C HIS A 43 -28.20 14.71 22.30
N SER A 44 -28.84 13.54 22.34
CA SER A 44 -30.02 13.26 23.16
C SER A 44 -29.69 12.90 24.61
N ASP A 45 -28.41 12.70 24.95
CA ASP A 45 -28.05 12.34 26.31
C ASP A 45 -28.29 13.53 27.25
N PRO A 46 -28.61 13.27 28.53
CA PRO A 46 -28.84 14.33 29.50
C PRO A 46 -27.63 15.27 29.62
N PRO A 47 -27.86 16.56 29.94
CA PRO A 47 -26.76 17.49 30.18
C PRO A 47 -25.83 16.98 31.29
N ALA A 48 -24.52 17.26 31.17
CA ALA A 48 -23.49 16.76 32.08
C ALA A 48 -23.57 17.33 33.51
N GLY A 49 -24.57 18.16 33.81
CA GLY A 49 -24.83 18.71 35.13
C GLY A 49 -25.77 19.91 35.10
N PRO A 50 -26.13 20.46 36.28
CA PRO A 50 -27.10 21.57 36.41
C PRO A 50 -26.66 22.88 35.75
N SER A 51 -25.34 23.07 35.60
CA SER A 51 -24.74 24.25 34.98
C SER A 51 -24.48 24.09 33.48
N ALA A 52 -24.86 22.96 32.88
CA ALA A 52 -24.68 22.74 31.47
C ALA A 52 -25.67 23.61 30.66
N GLY A 53 -25.13 24.50 29.82
CA GLY A 53 -25.91 25.31 28.88
C GLY A 53 -26.51 24.47 27.73
N PRO A 54 -27.17 25.11 26.74
CA PRO A 54 -27.94 24.42 25.70
C PRO A 54 -27.09 23.63 24.68
N ARG A 55 -25.75 23.64 24.82
CA ARG A 55 -24.84 22.99 23.88
C ARG A 55 -24.80 21.49 24.14
N SER A 56 -25.14 20.69 23.12
CA SER A 56 -24.96 19.23 23.11
C SER A 56 -23.77 18.81 22.24
N SER A 57 -23.28 17.59 22.44
CA SER A 57 -22.19 17.00 21.64
C SER A 57 -22.34 15.49 21.54
N ALA A 58 -21.77 14.90 20.48
CA ALA A 58 -21.67 13.46 20.31
C ALA A 58 -20.20 13.02 20.27
N SER A 59 -19.92 11.80 20.71
CA SER A 59 -18.57 11.24 20.73
C SER A 59 -18.65 9.73 20.59
N GLY A 60 -17.92 9.15 19.66
CA GLY A 60 -17.84 7.70 19.46
C GLY A 60 -16.49 7.11 19.84
N LEU A 61 -16.46 5.80 20.05
CA LEU A 61 -15.24 5.00 20.04
C LEU A 61 -15.13 4.30 18.69
N LEU A 62 -13.92 4.26 18.18
CA LEU A 62 -13.58 3.56 16.96
C LEU A 62 -12.48 2.56 17.27
N PHE A 63 -12.70 1.30 16.90
CA PHE A 63 -11.72 0.23 16.97
C PHE A 63 -11.53 -0.36 15.58
N LEU A 64 -10.30 -0.36 15.08
CA LEU A 64 -9.96 -0.89 13.77
C LEU A 64 -8.54 -1.46 13.74
N MET A 65 -8.32 -2.41 12.85
CA MET A 65 -6.97 -2.77 12.39
C MET A 65 -6.47 -1.75 11.36
N GLU A 66 -5.16 -1.64 11.21
CA GLU A 66 -4.49 -0.71 10.28
C GLU A 66 -4.76 -1.03 8.79
N HIS A 67 -5.14 -2.27 8.48
CA HIS A 67 -5.45 -2.76 7.11
C HIS A 67 -6.96 -2.88 6.83
N THR A 68 -7.77 -2.11 7.55
CA THR A 68 -9.22 -2.11 7.46
C THR A 68 -9.71 -1.04 6.49
N GLY A 69 -10.64 -1.39 5.58
CA GLY A 69 -11.25 -0.45 4.64
C GLY A 69 -10.26 0.00 3.55
N THR A 70 -10.48 1.19 2.97
CA THR A 70 -9.49 1.80 2.07
C THR A 70 -8.32 2.31 2.93
N HIS A 71 -7.08 1.92 2.63
CA HIS A 71 -5.94 2.18 3.51
C HIS A 71 -4.63 2.32 2.74
N ILE A 72 -3.58 2.72 3.45
CA ILE A 72 -2.21 2.84 2.94
C ILE A 72 -1.34 1.87 3.73
N ASP A 73 -0.64 0.99 3.03
CA ASP A 73 0.41 0.16 3.61
C ASP A 73 1.73 0.91 3.59
N ALA A 74 2.29 1.17 4.78
CA ALA A 74 3.62 1.74 4.90
C ALA A 74 4.71 0.71 4.53
N PRO A 75 5.94 1.13 4.18
CA PRO A 75 7.00 0.20 3.79
C PRO A 75 7.43 -0.77 4.91
N CYS A 76 7.10 -0.49 6.18
CA CYS A 76 7.29 -1.44 7.28
C CYS A 76 6.30 -2.61 7.29
N HIS A 77 5.21 -2.56 6.51
CA HIS A 77 4.12 -3.54 6.55
C HIS A 77 4.57 -4.95 6.14
N GLN A 78 5.41 -5.06 5.11
CA GLN A 78 5.83 -6.34 4.55
C GLN A 78 7.36 -6.51 4.60
N ALA A 79 7.78 -7.71 4.98
CA ALA A 79 9.17 -8.12 5.02
C ALA A 79 9.39 -9.34 4.12
N TRP A 80 10.52 -9.38 3.43
CA TRP A 80 10.97 -10.55 2.67
C TRP A 80 12.10 -11.23 3.43
N HIS A 81 11.91 -12.50 3.83
CA HIS A 81 12.83 -13.22 4.72
C HIS A 81 13.20 -12.45 6.02
N GLY A 82 12.22 -11.74 6.60
CA GLY A 82 12.44 -10.93 7.81
C GLY A 82 13.21 -9.63 7.57
N ARG A 83 13.44 -9.24 6.31
CA ARG A 83 14.07 -7.98 5.92
C ARG A 83 13.05 -7.02 5.32
N LEU A 84 12.99 -5.81 5.85
CA LEU A 84 12.25 -4.70 5.26
C LEU A 84 13.07 -4.06 4.12
N HIS A 85 12.45 -3.11 3.43
CA HIS A 85 13.14 -2.27 2.46
C HIS A 85 14.44 -1.67 3.05
N GLY A 86 15.53 -1.72 2.29
CA GLY A 86 16.85 -1.28 2.75
C GLY A 86 17.60 -2.27 3.64
N ASP A 87 17.24 -3.57 3.63
CA ASP A 87 17.87 -4.66 4.39
C ASP A 87 17.76 -4.52 5.93
N ILE A 88 16.78 -3.75 6.38
CA ILE A 88 16.49 -3.53 7.80
C ILE A 88 15.90 -4.81 8.40
N ASP A 89 16.43 -5.27 9.54
CA ASP A 89 15.91 -6.44 10.25
C ASP A 89 14.56 -6.11 10.90
N ALA A 90 13.49 -6.70 10.36
CA ALA A 90 12.12 -6.45 10.80
C ALA A 90 11.90 -6.75 12.28
N ILE A 91 12.60 -7.77 12.82
CA ILE A 91 12.45 -8.19 14.22
C ILE A 91 12.98 -7.10 15.17
N THR A 92 14.06 -6.43 14.76
CA THR A 92 14.72 -5.42 15.62
C THR A 92 13.96 -4.11 15.68
N VAL A 93 13.22 -3.76 14.62
CA VAL A 93 12.52 -2.48 14.52
C VAL A 93 11.06 -2.56 14.91
N ALA A 94 10.47 -3.76 14.98
CA ALA A 94 9.11 -3.99 15.41
C ALA A 94 8.99 -4.10 16.94
N GLY A 95 7.96 -3.48 17.50
CA GLY A 95 7.63 -3.54 18.92
C GLY A 95 6.12 -3.44 19.18
N PRO A 96 5.69 -3.48 20.45
CA PRO A 96 4.27 -3.45 20.81
C PRO A 96 3.55 -2.15 20.44
N TRP A 97 4.30 -1.09 20.13
CA TRP A 97 3.77 0.23 19.74
C TRP A 97 3.91 0.52 18.24
N GLY A 98 4.30 -0.46 17.44
CA GLY A 98 4.53 -0.31 16.00
C GLY A 98 6.00 -0.48 15.61
N PHE A 99 6.40 0.21 14.55
CA PHE A 99 7.73 0.10 13.95
C PHE A 99 8.53 1.38 14.20
N THR A 100 9.82 1.23 14.53
CA THR A 100 10.73 2.38 14.72
C THR A 100 11.28 2.95 13.41
N HIS A 101 11.06 2.26 12.29
CA HIS A 101 11.53 2.63 10.96
C HIS A 101 10.43 2.35 9.94
N LEU A 102 10.38 3.18 8.90
CA LEU A 102 9.49 3.00 7.74
C LEU A 102 7.99 2.98 8.09
N GLY A 103 7.61 3.57 9.22
CA GLY A 103 6.22 3.73 9.61
C GLY A 103 5.50 4.75 8.74
N VAL A 104 4.16 4.71 8.76
CA VAL A 104 3.32 5.58 7.91
C VAL A 104 3.50 7.06 8.20
N GLU A 105 3.92 7.41 9.42
CA GLU A 105 4.26 8.77 9.84
C GLU A 105 5.43 9.39 9.05
N THR A 106 6.21 8.56 8.36
CA THR A 106 7.30 9.01 7.48
C THR A 106 6.82 9.38 6.07
N VAL A 107 5.58 9.04 5.71
CA VAL A 107 4.98 9.36 4.41
C VAL A 107 4.47 10.81 4.43
N PRO A 108 4.95 11.70 3.55
CA PRO A 108 4.45 13.05 3.48
C PRO A 108 3.01 13.08 2.94
N PRO A 109 2.24 14.16 3.16
CA PRO A 109 0.95 14.34 2.52
C PRO A 109 1.04 14.14 1.01
N LEU A 110 0.17 13.29 0.44
CA LEU A 110 0.19 12.94 -0.97
C LEU A 110 -0.76 13.82 -1.76
N VAL A 111 -0.23 14.82 -2.45
CA VAL A 111 -0.93 15.59 -3.48
C VAL A 111 -0.07 15.54 -4.73
N VAL A 112 -0.29 14.50 -5.53
CA VAL A 112 0.56 14.17 -6.68
C VAL A 112 -0.29 13.97 -7.93
N PRO A 113 0.27 14.14 -9.13
CA PRO A 113 -0.40 13.73 -10.36
C PRO A 113 -0.69 12.23 -10.30
N GLY A 114 -1.82 11.80 -10.85
CA GLY A 114 -2.22 10.41 -10.83
C GLY A 114 -2.71 9.92 -12.19
N ALA A 115 -2.60 8.62 -12.41
CA ALA A 115 -3.14 7.94 -13.58
C ALA A 115 -3.98 6.74 -13.15
N LEU A 116 -5.17 6.59 -13.75
CA LEU A 116 -6.02 5.42 -13.58
C LEU A 116 -5.87 4.49 -14.79
N LEU A 117 -5.36 3.28 -14.56
CA LEU A 117 -5.20 2.25 -15.58
C LEU A 117 -6.34 1.24 -15.44
N ASP A 118 -7.20 1.17 -16.45
CA ASP A 118 -8.31 0.23 -16.51
C ASP A 118 -8.01 -0.92 -17.47
N VAL A 119 -7.61 -2.06 -16.91
CA VAL A 119 -7.23 -3.27 -17.65
C VAL A 119 -8.45 -3.98 -18.20
N ALA A 120 -9.61 -3.93 -17.52
CA ALA A 120 -10.84 -4.52 -18.06
C ALA A 120 -11.25 -3.79 -19.35
N ALA A 121 -11.24 -2.45 -19.32
CA ALA A 121 -11.52 -1.62 -20.48
C ALA A 121 -10.50 -1.79 -21.61
N LEU A 122 -9.22 -2.08 -21.30
CA LEU A 122 -8.21 -2.44 -22.30
C LEU A 122 -8.68 -3.59 -23.19
N HIS A 123 -9.33 -4.59 -22.59
CA HIS A 123 -9.87 -5.77 -23.26
C HIS A 123 -11.33 -5.62 -23.72
N GLY A 124 -11.92 -4.43 -23.61
CA GLY A 124 -13.33 -4.20 -23.97
C GLY A 124 -14.32 -4.93 -23.05
N ARG A 125 -13.93 -5.21 -21.81
CA ARG A 125 -14.75 -5.89 -20.81
C ARG A 125 -15.13 -4.92 -19.69
N GLU A 126 -16.28 -5.17 -19.05
CA GLU A 126 -16.70 -4.42 -17.87
C GLU A 126 -16.00 -4.88 -16.58
N ALA A 127 -15.51 -6.12 -16.55
CA ALA A 127 -14.87 -6.72 -15.39
C ALA A 127 -13.81 -7.77 -15.79
N LEU A 128 -12.85 -7.99 -14.89
CA LEU A 128 -11.90 -9.11 -14.96
C LEU A 128 -12.51 -10.36 -14.33
N SER A 129 -12.04 -11.54 -14.76
CA SER A 129 -12.44 -12.81 -14.16
C SER A 129 -11.84 -12.94 -12.74
N PRO A 130 -12.52 -13.63 -11.80
CA PRO A 130 -11.94 -13.89 -10.49
C PRO A 130 -10.58 -14.59 -10.59
N GLY A 131 -9.56 -14.01 -9.95
CA GLY A 131 -8.20 -14.55 -9.95
C GLY A 131 -7.40 -14.30 -11.24
N GLU A 132 -7.95 -13.57 -12.20
CA GLU A 132 -7.22 -13.13 -13.39
C GLU A 132 -6.03 -12.25 -13.00
N LEU A 133 -4.85 -12.58 -13.53
CA LEU A 133 -3.62 -11.86 -13.22
C LEU A 133 -3.52 -10.61 -14.11
N VAL A 134 -3.41 -9.44 -13.48
CA VAL A 134 -2.98 -8.21 -14.15
C VAL A 134 -1.46 -8.20 -14.22
N THR A 135 -0.91 -8.11 -15.42
CA THR A 135 0.53 -8.16 -15.67
C THR A 135 1.12 -6.77 -15.94
N ALA A 136 2.46 -6.65 -15.87
CA ALA A 136 3.15 -5.42 -16.27
C ALA A 136 2.87 -5.05 -17.74
N ALA A 137 2.78 -6.06 -18.63
CA ALA A 137 2.48 -5.85 -20.04
C ALA A 137 1.07 -5.26 -20.25
N ASP A 138 0.10 -5.64 -19.43
CA ASP A 138 -1.25 -5.06 -19.47
C ASP A 138 -1.22 -3.57 -19.09
N LEU A 139 -0.43 -3.22 -18.06
CA LEU A 139 -0.28 -1.83 -17.62
C LEU A 139 0.43 -0.98 -18.68
N GLU A 140 1.47 -1.51 -19.32
CA GLU A 140 2.17 -0.86 -20.44
C GLU A 140 1.25 -0.67 -21.65
N ALA A 141 0.40 -1.66 -21.95
CA ALA A 141 -0.60 -1.58 -23.00
C ALA A 141 -1.69 -0.55 -22.69
N CYS A 142 -2.13 -0.44 -21.43
CA CYS A 142 -3.01 0.66 -20.97
C CYS A 142 -2.37 2.03 -21.23
N CYS A 143 -1.08 2.19 -20.92
CA CYS A 143 -0.38 3.45 -21.15
C CYS A 143 -0.30 3.77 -22.65
N THR A 144 0.11 2.80 -23.46
CA THR A 144 0.24 2.95 -24.92
C THR A 144 -1.10 3.31 -25.58
N ARG A 145 -2.18 2.60 -25.23
CA ARG A 145 -3.53 2.85 -25.77
C ARG A 145 -4.01 4.27 -25.49
N ASN A 146 -3.65 4.84 -24.34
CA ASN A 146 -4.08 6.17 -23.92
C ASN A 146 -3.05 7.27 -24.17
N SER A 147 -1.94 6.97 -24.87
CA SER A 147 -0.81 7.89 -25.05
C SER A 147 -0.34 8.52 -23.74
N LEU A 148 -0.36 7.74 -22.66
CA LEU A 148 -0.01 8.16 -21.31
C LEU A 148 1.48 7.93 -21.06
N VAL A 149 2.17 8.97 -20.60
CA VAL A 149 3.54 8.88 -20.10
C VAL A 149 3.50 8.94 -18.57
N LEU A 150 4.04 7.91 -17.93
CA LEU A 150 4.18 7.87 -16.48
C LEU A 150 5.51 8.48 -16.08
N GLU A 151 5.47 9.40 -15.12
CA GLU A 151 6.64 10.09 -14.60
C GLU A 151 6.90 9.71 -13.13
N PRO A 152 8.16 9.77 -12.65
CA PRO A 152 8.46 9.60 -11.24
C PRO A 152 7.64 10.55 -10.35
N GLY A 153 7.13 10.02 -9.24
CA GLY A 153 6.31 10.77 -8.28
C GLY A 153 4.81 10.75 -8.58
N MET A 154 4.35 10.14 -9.67
CA MET A 154 2.92 9.94 -9.93
C MET A 154 2.34 8.80 -9.09
N ALA A 155 1.07 8.93 -8.70
CA ALA A 155 0.27 7.84 -8.15
C ALA A 155 -0.39 7.03 -9.28
N ILE A 156 -0.12 5.74 -9.35
CA ILE A 156 -0.74 4.84 -10.33
C ILE A 156 -1.87 4.08 -9.63
N LEU A 157 -3.09 4.30 -10.09
CA LEU A 157 -4.29 3.58 -9.66
C LEU A 157 -4.60 2.50 -10.70
N VAL A 158 -4.79 1.26 -10.25
CA VAL A 158 -5.16 0.15 -11.12
C VAL A 158 -6.61 -0.22 -10.84
N ALA A 159 -7.49 0.02 -11.80
CA ALA A 159 -8.87 -0.41 -11.71
C ALA A 159 -8.96 -1.90 -12.01
N MET A 160 -9.43 -2.68 -11.03
CA MET A 160 -9.74 -4.10 -11.17
C MET A 160 -11.23 -4.31 -10.88
N PRO A 161 -12.13 -3.86 -11.76
CA PRO A 161 -13.55 -4.09 -11.57
C PRO A 161 -13.81 -5.60 -11.56
N SER A 162 -14.38 -6.10 -10.46
CA SER A 162 -14.86 -7.47 -10.36
C SER A 162 -16.35 -7.53 -10.68
N ALA A 163 -16.77 -8.57 -11.40
CA ALA A 163 -18.17 -8.84 -11.69
C ALA A 163 -19.00 -9.05 -10.41
N THR A 164 -18.35 -9.45 -9.31
CA THR A 164 -18.96 -9.50 -7.97
C THR A 164 -18.82 -8.14 -7.31
N ARG A 165 -19.77 -7.22 -7.59
CA ARG A 165 -20.00 -6.13 -6.63
C ARG A 165 -20.48 -6.81 -5.33
N PRO A 166 -19.93 -6.49 -4.15
CA PRO A 166 -20.59 -6.84 -2.91
C PRO A 166 -21.86 -5.99 -2.85
N ASP A 167 -22.93 -6.48 -3.48
CA ASP A 167 -24.26 -6.21 -2.99
C ASP A 167 -24.30 -6.63 -1.52
N GLY A 168 -25.01 -5.88 -0.68
CA GLY A 168 -25.01 -6.02 0.79
C GLY A 168 -25.60 -7.33 1.32
N GLY A 169 -25.42 -8.46 0.63
CA GLY A 169 -25.66 -9.81 1.10
C GLY A 169 -24.33 -10.50 1.41
N ALA A 170 -24.17 -10.95 2.65
CA ALA A 170 -23.06 -11.79 3.07
C ALA A 170 -23.04 -13.13 2.32
N GLY A 171 -22.45 -13.17 1.13
CA GLY A 171 -22.12 -14.39 0.40
C GLY A 171 -20.73 -14.88 0.79
N ARG A 172 -20.66 -15.89 1.66
CA ARG A 172 -19.41 -16.63 1.90
C ARG A 172 -19.05 -17.36 0.61
N SER A 173 -18.14 -16.80 -0.18
CA SER A 173 -17.35 -17.59 -1.11
C SER A 173 -16.35 -18.41 -0.28
N SER A 174 -16.55 -19.72 -0.25
CA SER A 174 -15.63 -20.70 0.34
C SER A 174 -14.54 -21.13 -0.65
N ASP A 175 -14.28 -20.35 -1.71
CA ASP A 175 -13.37 -20.73 -2.77
C ASP A 175 -11.89 -20.60 -2.33
N PRO A 176 -11.15 -21.71 -2.16
CA PRO A 176 -9.73 -21.68 -1.82
C PRO A 176 -8.85 -21.09 -2.94
N ALA A 177 -9.37 -20.82 -4.14
CA ALA A 177 -8.64 -20.15 -5.22
C ALA A 177 -8.35 -18.67 -4.93
N HIS A 178 -9.15 -18.02 -4.08
CA HIS A 178 -8.93 -16.61 -3.72
C HIS A 178 -7.67 -16.40 -2.86
N ARG A 179 -7.11 -17.48 -2.28
CA ARG A 179 -5.84 -17.45 -1.53
C ARG A 179 -4.61 -17.25 -2.42
N ARG A 180 -4.71 -17.43 -3.73
CA ARG A 180 -3.53 -17.45 -4.64
C ARG A 180 -3.36 -16.20 -5.49
N SER A 181 -4.34 -15.31 -5.51
CA SER A 181 -4.43 -14.24 -6.52
C SER A 181 -3.94 -12.87 -6.06
N CYS A 182 -3.10 -12.79 -5.02
CA CYS A 182 -2.45 -11.55 -4.66
C CYS A 182 -1.17 -11.43 -5.52
N PRO A 183 -1.11 -10.58 -6.56
CA PRO A 183 0.02 -10.56 -7.51
C PRO A 183 1.34 -10.19 -6.83
N TRP A 184 1.26 -9.42 -5.75
CA TRP A 184 2.40 -9.02 -4.92
C TRP A 184 3.07 -10.18 -4.16
N TYR A 185 2.37 -11.32 -3.99
CA TYR A 185 2.90 -12.49 -3.30
C TYR A 185 3.59 -13.48 -4.24
N GLN A 186 3.43 -13.36 -5.56
CA GLN A 186 4.06 -14.28 -6.51
C GLN A 186 5.36 -13.68 -7.05
N CYS A 187 6.44 -13.85 -6.28
CA CYS A 187 7.78 -13.68 -6.82
C CYS A 187 8.08 -14.87 -7.78
N PRO A 188 8.52 -14.65 -9.03
CA PRO A 188 8.88 -15.75 -9.95
C PRO A 188 10.07 -16.54 -9.38
N GLY A 189 9.81 -17.62 -8.66
CA GLY A 189 10.86 -18.46 -8.05
C GLY A 189 10.43 -19.31 -6.86
N ASP A 190 9.23 -19.11 -6.30
CA ASP A 190 8.76 -19.83 -5.11
C ASP A 190 8.20 -21.23 -5.45
N THR A 191 9.08 -22.14 -5.89
CA THR A 191 8.79 -23.58 -6.01
C THR A 191 9.66 -24.44 -5.09
N ARG A 192 10.46 -23.84 -4.20
CA ARG A 192 11.30 -24.62 -3.27
C ARG A 192 10.54 -24.92 -1.98
N ARG A 193 10.07 -26.17 -1.90
CA ARG A 193 9.68 -26.85 -0.65
C ARG A 193 10.69 -26.53 0.46
N SER A 194 10.16 -26.23 1.64
CA SER A 194 10.92 -25.93 2.85
C SER A 194 11.86 -27.07 3.23
N GLU A 195 13.15 -26.93 2.96
CA GLU A 195 14.20 -27.65 3.67
C GLU A 195 14.89 -26.68 4.62
N ARG A 196 14.80 -26.97 5.92
CA ARG A 196 15.44 -26.19 6.99
C ARG A 196 16.96 -26.28 6.85
N SER A 197 17.63 -25.13 6.77
CA SER A 197 19.09 -25.03 6.89
C SER A 197 19.50 -24.58 8.31
N PRO A 198 20.60 -25.11 8.90
CA PRO A 198 21.05 -24.74 10.25
C PRO A 198 21.80 -23.40 10.28
N ARG A 199 21.74 -22.72 11.43
CA ARG A 199 22.38 -21.42 11.70
C ARG A 199 23.93 -21.52 11.69
N PRO A 200 24.68 -20.55 11.14
CA PRO A 200 26.14 -20.51 11.30
C PRO A 200 26.57 -19.68 12.51
N GLY A 201 27.63 -20.14 13.16
CA GLY A 201 28.32 -19.49 14.27
C GLY A 201 29.31 -18.40 13.83
N ARG A 202 29.72 -17.59 14.81
CA ARG A 202 30.62 -16.44 14.70
C ARG A 202 32.06 -16.81 14.31
N ALA A 203 32.68 -16.00 13.45
CA ALA A 203 34.12 -15.74 13.45
C ALA A 203 34.41 -14.33 12.88
N ALA A 204 35.45 -13.69 13.42
CA ALA A 204 35.87 -12.30 13.19
C ALA A 204 37.21 -12.22 12.41
N LEU A 205 37.63 -10.97 12.08
CA LEU A 205 38.93 -10.47 11.56
C LEU A 205 39.02 -10.37 10.02
N SER A 206 39.68 -9.39 9.36
CA SER A 206 40.26 -8.07 9.69
C SER A 206 40.64 -7.31 8.39
N ARG A 207 40.69 -5.97 8.45
CA ARG A 207 41.49 -4.95 7.71
C ARG A 207 41.62 -4.91 6.16
N THR A 208 41.06 -3.82 5.62
CA THR A 208 41.63 -2.81 4.67
C THR A 208 42.14 -3.21 3.27
N ARG A 209 41.40 -2.80 2.22
CA ARG A 209 41.89 -1.98 1.06
C ARG A 209 40.72 -1.56 0.14
N LEU A 210 40.78 -0.33 -0.37
CA LEU A 210 39.96 0.20 -1.47
C LEU A 210 40.07 -0.69 -2.71
N LEU A 211 38.94 -1.01 -3.38
CA LEU A 211 38.83 -1.20 -4.84
C LEU A 211 37.37 -1.49 -5.28
N ASN A 212 36.93 -0.73 -6.29
CA ASN A 212 35.88 -0.97 -7.28
C ASN A 212 34.42 -1.29 -6.87
N LEU A 213 33.54 -0.32 -7.19
CA LEU A 213 32.07 -0.31 -7.19
C LEU A 213 31.42 -1.25 -8.24
N ARG A 214 31.91 -2.48 -8.42
CA ARG A 214 31.29 -3.44 -9.37
C ARG A 214 30.97 -4.83 -8.85
N GLU A 215 31.30 -5.18 -7.62
CA GLU A 215 31.01 -6.53 -7.11
C GLU A 215 30.47 -6.50 -5.67
N ARG A 216 29.15 -6.32 -5.54
CA ARG A 216 28.34 -6.80 -4.40
C ARG A 216 26.83 -6.75 -4.71
N PHE A 217 26.47 -7.32 -5.85
CA PHE A 217 25.08 -7.68 -6.17
C PHE A 217 25.05 -9.10 -6.70
N SER A 218 25.21 -10.07 -5.80
CA SER A 218 25.14 -11.49 -6.11
C SER A 218 24.02 -12.15 -5.29
N HIS A 219 22.78 -11.69 -5.53
CA HIS A 219 21.59 -12.51 -5.31
C HIS A 219 20.59 -12.28 -6.46
N PRO A 220 20.25 -13.32 -7.26
CA PRO A 220 19.49 -13.17 -8.51
C PRO A 220 17.98 -12.85 -8.32
N CYS A 221 17.49 -12.70 -7.09
CA CYS A 221 16.09 -12.38 -6.80
C CYS A 221 15.80 -10.87 -6.78
N CYS A 222 16.77 -10.04 -6.40
CA CYS A 222 16.61 -8.56 -6.43
C CYS A 222 16.85 -7.96 -7.82
N ASN A 223 17.61 -8.63 -8.69
CA ASN A 223 17.99 -8.08 -10.00
C ASN A 223 17.02 -8.40 -11.17
N ARG A 224 15.95 -9.19 -10.93
CA ARG A 224 14.93 -9.44 -11.98
C ARG A 224 13.71 -8.53 -11.90
N LEU A 225 13.55 -7.78 -10.80
CA LEU A 225 12.59 -6.68 -10.72
C LEU A 225 13.19 -5.33 -11.14
N SER A 226 14.51 -5.25 -11.32
CA SER A 226 15.21 -4.10 -11.90
C SER A 226 15.46 -4.21 -13.41
N GLY A 227 14.97 -5.29 -14.05
CA GLY A 227 15.09 -5.51 -15.50
C GLY A 227 13.94 -4.94 -16.36
N HIS A 228 12.80 -4.65 -15.72
CA HIS A 228 11.65 -3.95 -16.32
C HIS A 228 11.18 -2.77 -15.44
N ALA A 229 12.10 -2.21 -14.65
CA ALA A 229 11.92 -0.90 -14.06
C ALA A 229 12.27 0.13 -15.15
N LEU A 230 11.28 0.93 -15.56
CA LEU A 230 11.48 2.16 -16.32
C LEU A 230 12.68 2.91 -15.73
N ARG A 231 13.75 2.99 -16.52
CA ARG A 231 14.97 3.73 -16.17
C ARG A 231 14.63 5.22 -16.20
N PHE A 232 14.42 5.82 -15.03
CA PHE A 232 14.47 7.27 -14.89
C PHE A 232 15.76 7.64 -14.15
N ALA A 233 16.59 8.41 -14.85
CA ALA A 233 17.89 8.84 -14.36
C ALA A 233 17.73 9.88 -13.25
N ASP A 234 18.37 9.61 -12.11
CA ASP A 234 18.62 10.54 -11.02
C ASP A 234 19.51 11.68 -11.55
N ARG A 235 18.95 12.90 -11.69
CA ARG A 235 19.74 14.12 -11.77
C ARG A 235 19.92 14.64 -10.35
N SER A 236 21.07 14.29 -9.80
CA SER A 236 21.75 14.87 -8.64
C SER A 236 21.21 16.23 -8.18
N MET A 237 20.76 16.27 -6.93
CA MET A 237 20.79 17.49 -6.12
C MET A 237 22.25 17.93 -5.95
N ASP A 238 22.63 19.01 -6.63
CA ASP A 238 23.89 19.70 -6.35
C ASP A 238 23.82 20.33 -4.95
N ALA A 239 24.81 19.98 -4.14
CA ALA A 239 25.04 20.48 -2.80
C ALA A 239 25.26 22.00 -2.81
N HIS A 240 24.51 22.74 -1.98
CA HIS A 240 24.86 24.11 -1.63
C HIS A 240 26.05 24.11 -0.66
N PRO A 241 27.10 24.94 -0.87
CA PRO A 241 28.24 25.00 0.03
C PRO A 241 27.89 25.76 1.31
N ALA A 242 28.33 25.22 2.44
CA ALA A 242 28.33 25.88 3.73
C ALA A 242 29.06 27.24 3.63
N ARG A 243 28.39 28.32 4.05
CA ARG A 243 29.06 29.61 4.32
C ARG A 243 29.48 29.65 5.78
N SER A 244 30.79 29.72 5.99
CA SER A 244 31.43 30.22 7.19
C SER A 244 31.50 31.75 7.16
N SER A 245 30.86 32.40 8.14
CA SER A 245 31.29 33.64 8.81
C SER A 245 30.26 34.01 9.88
#